data_AF-A0A969JW05-F1
#
_entry.id   AF-A0A969JW05-F1
#
_cell.length_a   1.000
_cell.length_b   1.000
_cell.length_c   1.000
_cell.angle_alpha   90.00
_cell.angle_beta   90.00
_cell.angle_gamma   90.00
#
_symmetry.space_group_name_H-M   'P 1'
#
loop_
_entity.id
_entity.type
_entity.pdbx_description
1 polymer ?
#
loop_
_entity_poly.entity_id
_entity_poly.type
_entity_poly.pdbx_seq_one_letter_code
_entity_poly.pdbx_strand_id
1 'polypeptide(L)'
;MGKELAWGKTGMKRLLVLVEGQTEETFVKEVLNDYFVSKGIFLTPVLATTKRVRVGKNFRGGITSYDRVQYDIQRLLGDTSVRAVTTMLDYYGLPPNFPGMDDRPGGNCYERVVYVERALANQVNDRRFYPF
;
A
#
# COMPACT_ATOMS: atom_id res chain seq x y z
N MET A 1 6.54 -20.17 -16.05
CA MET A 1 7.21 -19.48 -17.16
C MET A 1 6.54 -18.12 -17.31
N GLY A 2 7.04 -17.12 -16.59
CA GLY A 2 6.41 -15.80 -16.47
C GLY A 2 6.56 -15.03 -17.77
N LYS A 3 5.43 -14.62 -18.36
CA LYS A 3 5.45 -13.71 -19.51
C LYS A 3 5.84 -12.33 -19.02
N GLU A 4 7.10 -11.98 -19.21
CA GLU A 4 7.57 -10.60 -19.15
C GLU A 4 6.98 -9.88 -20.36
N LEU A 5 5.80 -9.28 -20.18
CA LEU A 5 5.14 -8.50 -21.21
C LEU A 5 5.88 -7.16 -21.35
N ALA A 6 6.31 -6.83 -22.56
CA ALA A 6 7.02 -5.60 -22.86
C ALA A 6 6.12 -4.36 -22.65
N TRP A 7 6.10 -3.83 -21.43
CA TRP A 7 5.24 -2.72 -20.98
C TRP A 7 5.49 -1.39 -21.70
N GLY A 8 6.64 -1.23 -22.36
CA GLY A 8 7.04 0.04 -23.00
C GLY A 8 6.23 0.44 -24.23
N LYS A 9 5.38 -0.44 -24.79
CA LYS A 9 4.64 -0.16 -26.05
C LYS A 9 3.11 -0.05 -25.90
N THR A 10 2.52 -0.33 -24.74
CA THR A 10 1.05 -0.51 -24.61
C THR A 10 0.29 0.65 -23.95
N GLY A 11 0.96 1.76 -23.58
CA GLY A 11 0.29 2.89 -22.90
C GLY A 11 -0.27 2.56 -21.52
N MET A 12 0.06 1.38 -20.99
CA MET A 12 -0.46 0.86 -19.73
C MET A 12 0.20 1.56 -18.54
N LYS A 13 -0.62 2.08 -17.64
CA LYS A 13 -0.17 2.83 -16.46
C LYS A 13 0.13 1.86 -15.33
N ARG A 14 1.38 1.82 -14.87
CA ARG A 14 1.81 0.99 -13.75
C ARG A 14 1.56 1.71 -12.43
N LEU A 15 0.88 1.04 -11.50
CA LEU A 15 0.63 1.49 -10.14
C LEU A 15 1.24 0.49 -9.15
N LEU A 16 1.94 0.99 -8.14
CA LEU A 16 2.45 0.14 -7.06
C LEU A 16 1.49 0.21 -5.87
N VAL A 17 1.17 -0.94 -5.28
CA VAL A 17 0.30 -1.05 -4.11
C VAL A 17 1.13 -1.60 -2.96
N LEU A 18 1.44 -0.79 -1.95
CA LEU A 18 2.08 -1.28 -0.74
C LEU A 18 1.07 -2.07 0.08
N VAL A 19 1.30 -3.38 0.22
CA VAL A 19 0.40 -4.32 0.90
C VAL A 19 1.03 -4.85 2.19
N GLU A 20 0.24 -5.11 3.20
CA GLU A 20 0.73 -5.60 4.50
C GLU A 20 1.20 -7.05 4.47
N GLY A 21 0.42 -7.93 3.83
CA GLY A 21 0.61 -9.37 3.87
C GLY A 21 0.25 -10.07 2.57
N GLN A 22 0.32 -11.40 2.62
CA GLN A 22 0.08 -12.27 1.47
C GLN A 22 -1.38 -12.28 1.04
N THR A 23 -2.31 -12.12 1.97
CA THR A 23 -3.75 -12.08 1.65
C THR A 23 -4.06 -10.87 0.77
N GLU A 24 -3.56 -9.70 1.14
CA GLU A 24 -3.73 -8.45 0.41
C GLU A 24 -2.98 -8.51 -0.94
N GLU A 25 -1.78 -9.08 -0.96
CA GLU A 25 -1.03 -9.33 -2.20
C GLU A 25 -1.83 -10.16 -3.21
N THR A 26 -2.41 -11.26 -2.76
CA THR A 26 -3.26 -12.14 -3.60
C THR A 26 -4.51 -11.40 -4.04
N PHE A 27 -5.17 -10.65 -3.16
CA PHE A 27 -6.34 -9.86 -3.52
C PHE A 27 -6.04 -8.82 -4.62
N VAL A 28 -4.91 -8.12 -4.53
CA VAL A 28 -4.48 -7.19 -5.59
C VAL A 28 -4.23 -7.93 -6.91
N LYS A 29 -3.56 -9.08 -6.87
CA LYS A 29 -3.19 -9.86 -8.06
C LYS A 29 -4.38 -10.49 -8.77
N GLU A 30 -5.30 -11.06 -8.03
CA GLU A 30 -6.34 -11.95 -8.55
C GLU A 30 -7.71 -11.28 -8.64
N VAL A 31 -7.96 -10.22 -7.88
CA VAL A 31 -9.27 -9.54 -7.87
C VAL A 31 -9.16 -8.14 -8.45
N LEU A 32 -8.28 -7.29 -7.90
CA LEU A 32 -8.21 -5.89 -8.35
C LEU A 32 -7.61 -5.77 -9.75
N ASN A 33 -6.54 -6.52 -10.05
CA ASN A 33 -5.90 -6.44 -11.36
C ASN A 33 -6.85 -6.79 -12.51
N ASP A 34 -7.70 -7.80 -12.35
CA ASP A 34 -8.69 -8.19 -13.37
C ASP A 34 -9.59 -7.00 -13.75
N TYR A 35 -10.01 -6.21 -12.75
CA TYR A 35 -10.80 -5.02 -12.98
C TYR A 35 -9.99 -3.88 -13.64
N PHE A 36 -8.78 -3.61 -13.17
CA PHE A 36 -7.99 -2.44 -13.60
C PHE A 36 -7.27 -2.61 -14.94
N VAL A 37 -6.90 -3.84 -15.31
CA VAL A 37 -6.23 -4.11 -16.59
C VAL A 37 -7.11 -3.71 -17.77
N SER A 38 -8.42 -3.94 -17.68
CA SER A 38 -9.39 -3.50 -18.69
C SER A 38 -9.43 -1.97 -18.89
N LYS A 39 -8.93 -1.20 -17.90
CA LYS A 39 -8.83 0.26 -17.91
C LYS A 39 -7.44 0.77 -18.26
N GLY A 40 -6.54 -0.12 -18.71
CA GLY A 40 -5.15 0.23 -19.02
C GLY A 40 -4.31 0.55 -17.77
N ILE A 41 -4.70 0.03 -16.61
CA ILE A 41 -3.97 0.18 -15.34
C ILE A 41 -3.49 -1.20 -14.89
N PHE A 42 -2.22 -1.30 -14.52
CA PHE A 42 -1.65 -2.53 -14.00
C PHE A 42 -1.17 -2.30 -12.57
N LEU A 43 -1.75 -3.02 -11.62
CA LEU A 43 -1.39 -2.97 -10.21
C LEU A 43 -0.28 -3.98 -9.93
N THR A 44 0.77 -3.52 -9.26
CA THR A 44 1.86 -4.37 -8.78
C THR A 44 1.89 -4.27 -7.25
N PRO A 45 1.46 -5.31 -6.51
CA PRO A 45 1.57 -5.28 -5.07
C PRO A 45 3.04 -5.42 -4.64
N VAL A 46 3.41 -4.73 -3.56
CA VAL A 46 4.72 -4.80 -2.93
C VAL A 46 4.50 -5.01 -1.43
N LEU A 47 5.04 -6.08 -0.86
CA LEU A 47 4.93 -6.36 0.56
C LEU A 47 5.71 -5.32 1.38
N ALA A 48 5.07 -4.78 2.40
CA ALA A 48 5.71 -3.91 3.38
C ALA A 48 6.78 -4.67 4.16
N THR A 49 7.85 -3.94 4.52
CA THR A 49 8.99 -4.48 5.26
C THR A 49 8.64 -4.66 6.74
N THR A 50 7.94 -5.74 7.08
CA THR A 50 7.59 -6.08 8.47
C THR A 50 8.71 -6.82 9.18
N LYS A 51 8.77 -6.80 10.53
CA LYS A 51 9.71 -7.65 11.28
C LYS A 51 9.27 -9.11 11.12
N ARG A 52 9.94 -9.87 10.26
CA ARG A 52 9.91 -11.34 10.30
C ARG A 52 10.76 -11.83 11.47
N VAL A 53 10.26 -11.76 12.71
CA VAL A 53 10.93 -12.41 13.84
C VAL A 53 10.78 -13.91 13.67
N ARG A 54 11.78 -14.61 13.10
CA ARG A 54 11.79 -16.07 12.98
C ARG A 54 11.74 -16.76 14.35
N VAL A 55 10.58 -16.95 14.99
CA VAL A 55 10.24 -18.06 15.93
C VAL A 55 8.71 -18.08 16.16
N GLY A 56 8.04 -19.21 15.88
CA GLY A 56 6.76 -19.59 16.53
C GLY A 56 5.55 -19.81 15.60
N LYS A 57 4.75 -20.86 15.87
CA LYS A 57 3.58 -21.30 15.08
C LYS A 57 2.39 -20.30 15.01
N ASN A 58 2.50 -19.11 15.59
CA ASN A 58 1.43 -18.10 15.70
C ASN A 58 1.90 -16.73 15.17
N PHE A 59 2.32 -16.67 13.91
CA PHE A 59 2.68 -15.40 13.28
C PHE A 59 1.42 -14.60 12.94
N ARG A 60 1.27 -13.45 13.57
CA ARG A 60 0.42 -12.37 13.05
C ARG A 60 1.38 -11.40 12.36
N GLY A 61 1.32 -11.33 11.03
CA GLY A 61 1.98 -10.27 10.30
C GLY A 61 1.50 -8.90 10.76
N GLY A 62 2.14 -7.84 10.26
CA GLY A 62 1.55 -6.51 10.31
C GLY A 62 2.51 -5.36 10.45
N ILE A 63 1.95 -4.16 10.29
CA ILE A 63 2.70 -2.91 10.36
C ILE A 63 3.01 -2.60 11.83
N THR A 64 4.26 -2.79 12.23
CA THR A 64 4.69 -2.52 13.62
C THR A 64 5.31 -1.14 13.82
N SER A 65 5.57 -0.39 12.75
CA SER A 65 6.21 0.92 12.79
C SER A 65 5.90 1.68 11.50
N TYR A 66 5.45 2.92 11.66
CA TYR A 66 5.23 3.83 10.56
C TYR A 66 6.52 4.16 9.79
N ASP A 67 7.67 4.30 10.45
CA ASP A 67 8.94 4.67 9.79
C ASP A 67 9.31 3.72 8.64
N ARG A 68 8.94 2.44 8.78
CA ARG A 68 9.16 1.43 7.75
C ARG A 68 8.21 1.59 6.58
N VAL A 69 6.93 1.86 6.86
CA VAL A 69 5.94 2.17 5.83
C VAL A 69 6.36 3.42 5.07
N GLN A 70 6.81 4.45 5.77
CA GLN A 70 7.32 5.68 5.16
C GLN A 70 8.52 5.38 4.25
N TYR A 71 9.49 4.61 4.73
CA TYR A 71 10.65 4.19 3.93
C TYR A 71 10.23 3.41 2.67
N ASP A 72 9.32 2.45 2.81
CA ASP A 72 8.83 1.67 1.67
C ASP A 72 8.10 2.56 0.65
N ILE A 73 7.21 3.46 1.11
CA ILE A 73 6.51 4.41 0.23
C ILE A 73 7.51 5.29 -0.52
N GLN A 74 8.51 5.86 0.17
CA GLN A 74 9.55 6.69 -0.44
C GLN A 74 10.36 5.91 -1.48
N ARG A 75 10.73 4.66 -1.17
CA ARG A 75 11.40 3.77 -2.13
C ARG A 75 10.56 3.52 -3.37
N LEU A 76 9.26 3.26 -3.20
CA LEU A 76 8.33 3.03 -4.32
C LEU A 76 8.15 4.28 -5.18
N LEU A 77 8.04 5.45 -4.55
CA LEU A 77 7.97 6.74 -5.26
C LEU A 77 9.27 7.07 -6.00
N GLY A 78 10.41 6.50 -5.61
CA GLY A 78 11.68 6.59 -6.32
C GLY A 78 11.67 5.92 -7.71
N ASP A 79 10.75 4.99 -7.97
CA ASP A 79 10.56 4.44 -9.31
C ASP A 79 9.83 5.47 -10.20
N THR A 80 10.56 6.12 -11.10
CA THR A 80 10.01 7.14 -12.00
C THR A 80 9.14 6.57 -13.13
N SER A 81 9.17 5.24 -13.33
CA SER A 81 8.37 4.57 -14.35
C SER A 81 6.91 4.32 -13.92
N VAL A 82 6.59 4.52 -12.64
CA VAL A 82 5.25 4.28 -12.10
C VAL A 82 4.42 5.56 -12.07
N ARG A 83 3.13 5.41 -12.36
CA ARG A 83 2.21 6.53 -12.46
C ARG A 83 1.70 6.98 -11.09
N ALA A 84 1.54 6.05 -10.16
CA ALA A 84 1.13 6.31 -8.79
C ALA A 84 1.53 5.17 -7.83
N VAL A 85 1.57 5.50 -6.55
CA VAL A 85 1.75 4.58 -5.43
C VAL A 85 0.54 4.71 -4.52
N THR A 86 0.01 3.58 -4.06
CA THR A 86 -1.10 3.51 -3.10
C THR A 86 -0.81 2.44 -2.05
N THR A 87 -1.71 2.26 -1.09
CA THR A 87 -1.56 1.34 0.04
C THR A 87 -2.76 0.41 0.14
N MET A 88 -2.61 -0.74 0.79
CA MET A 88 -3.71 -1.58 1.26
C MET A 88 -3.23 -2.23 2.56
N LEU A 89 -3.53 -1.58 3.67
CA LEU A 89 -3.05 -1.91 5.01
C LEU A 89 -4.24 -2.20 5.93
N ASP A 90 -4.08 -3.08 6.92
CA ASP A 90 -5.09 -3.28 7.94
C ASP A 90 -5.15 -2.05 8.85
N TYR A 91 -6.21 -1.26 8.72
CA TYR A 91 -6.48 -0.08 9.54
C TYR A 91 -6.45 -0.40 11.05
N TYR A 92 -6.97 -1.55 11.46
CA TYR A 92 -6.99 -1.94 12.88
C TYR A 92 -5.63 -2.45 13.37
N GLY A 93 -4.74 -2.83 12.44
CA GLY A 93 -3.36 -3.23 12.71
C GLY A 93 -2.35 -2.08 12.71
N LEU A 94 -2.77 -0.84 12.38
CA LEU A 94 -1.87 0.31 12.33
C LEU A 94 -1.33 0.68 13.73
N PRO A 95 -0.02 0.99 13.85
CA PRO A 95 0.59 1.33 15.12
C PRO A 95 0.13 2.72 15.60
N PRO A 96 0.21 3.02 16.91
CA PRO A 96 -0.16 4.34 17.45
C PRO A 96 0.58 5.51 16.77
N ASN A 97 1.87 5.31 16.47
CA ASN A 97 2.69 6.32 15.79
C ASN A 97 2.40 6.48 14.29
N PHE A 98 1.36 5.82 13.75
CA PHE A 98 0.95 6.01 12.37
C PHE A 98 0.24 7.37 12.22
N PRO A 99 0.45 8.09 11.10
CA PRO A 99 -0.12 9.42 10.92
C PRO A 99 -1.64 9.40 11.08
N GLY A 100 -2.16 10.26 11.95
CA GLY A 100 -3.60 10.36 12.21
C GLY A 100 -4.16 9.33 13.19
N MET A 101 -3.37 8.35 13.67
CA MET A 101 -3.90 7.36 14.60
C MET A 101 -4.12 7.95 15.99
N ASP A 102 -3.15 8.62 16.59
CA ASP A 102 -3.26 9.08 17.98
C ASP A 102 -4.25 10.25 18.18
N ASP A 103 -4.60 10.98 17.13
CA ASP A 103 -5.41 12.21 17.16
C ASP A 103 -6.71 12.14 16.34
N ARG A 104 -7.05 10.96 15.77
CA ARG A 104 -8.32 10.82 15.04
C ARG A 104 -9.53 11.12 15.92
N PRO A 105 -10.53 11.85 15.40
CA PRO A 105 -11.73 12.17 16.16
C PRO A 105 -12.50 10.89 16.52
N GLY A 106 -13.26 10.96 17.60
CA GLY A 106 -14.34 10.00 17.83
C GLY A 106 -15.42 10.14 16.75
N GLY A 107 -16.27 9.13 16.57
CA GLY A 107 -17.34 9.16 15.58
C GLY A 107 -17.36 7.93 14.69
N ASN A 108 -17.84 8.09 13.47
CA ASN A 108 -18.03 6.97 12.56
C ASN A 108 -16.68 6.43 12.03
N CYS A 109 -16.65 5.15 11.65
CA CYS A 109 -15.41 4.51 11.22
C CYS A 109 -14.85 5.09 9.92
N TYR A 110 -15.71 5.51 8.99
CA TYR A 110 -15.29 6.07 7.71
C TYR A 110 -14.58 7.43 7.88
N GLU A 111 -15.07 8.31 8.76
CA GLU A 111 -14.43 9.58 9.09
C GLU A 111 -13.05 9.39 9.69
N ARG A 112 -12.89 8.36 10.53
CA ARG A 112 -11.60 8.03 11.14
C ARG A 112 -10.61 7.51 10.11
N VAL A 113 -11.07 6.67 9.18
CA VAL A 113 -10.25 6.16 8.06
C VAL A 113 -9.81 7.33 7.17
N VAL A 114 -10.75 8.18 6.73
CA VAL A 114 -10.45 9.37 5.93
C VAL A 114 -9.48 10.33 6.63
N TYR A 115 -9.59 10.46 7.96
CA TYR A 115 -8.66 11.28 8.74
C TYR A 115 -7.24 10.72 8.67
N VAL A 116 -7.07 9.42 8.90
CA VAL A 116 -5.78 8.72 8.83
C VAL A 116 -5.18 8.77 7.42
N GLU A 117 -5.98 8.54 6.38
CA GLU A 117 -5.55 8.65 4.99
C GLU A 117 -5.04 10.06 4.66
N ARG A 118 -5.75 11.10 5.09
CA ARG A 118 -5.34 12.50 4.86
C ARG A 118 -4.06 12.84 5.62
N ALA A 119 -3.94 12.40 6.87
CA ALA A 119 -2.71 12.58 7.64
C ALA A 119 -1.52 11.90 6.95
N LEU A 120 -1.71 10.67 6.46
CA LEU A 120 -0.69 9.94 5.71
C LEU A 120 -0.32 10.64 4.40
N ALA A 121 -1.31 11.10 3.62
CA ALA A 121 -1.09 11.84 2.38
C ALA A 121 -0.28 13.12 2.62
N ASN A 122 -0.64 13.89 3.65
CA ASN A 122 0.06 15.12 4.03
C ASN A 122 1.49 14.85 4.46
N GLN A 123 1.75 13.75 5.17
CA GLN A 123 3.09 13.40 5.62
C GLN A 123 3.99 12.89 4.49
N VAL A 124 3.43 12.17 3.51
CA VAL A 124 4.16 11.71 2.33
C VAL A 124 4.41 12.86 1.34
N ASN A 125 3.42 13.74 1.15
CA ASN A 125 3.52 14.96 0.35
C ASN A 125 4.05 14.75 -1.09
N ASP A 126 3.59 13.71 -1.79
CA ASP A 126 3.89 13.48 -3.21
C ASP A 126 2.59 13.37 -4.01
N ARG A 127 2.49 14.09 -5.14
CA ARG A 127 1.31 14.10 -6.04
C ARG A 127 0.98 12.73 -6.66
N ARG A 128 1.92 11.79 -6.63
CA ARG A 128 1.77 10.41 -7.12
C ARG A 128 1.32 9.46 -6.02
N PHE A 129 1.24 9.90 -4.77
CA PHE A 129 0.81 9.08 -3.65
C PHE A 129 -0.69 9.28 -3.37
N TYR A 130 -1.43 8.18 -3.33
CA TYR A 130 -2.86 8.14 -3.04
C TYR A 130 -3.10 7.07 -1.97
N PRO A 131 -3.18 7.41 -0.68
CA PRO A 131 -3.53 6.42 0.34
C PRO A 131 -4.96 5.91 0.09
N PHE A 132 -5.19 4.66 0.49
CA PHE A 132 -6.45 3.93 0.35
C PHE A 132 -7.07 3.67 1.72
#